data_AF-A0A7I8MNZ5-F1
#
_entry.id   AF-A0A7I8MNZ5-F1
#
_cell.length_a   1.000
_cell.length_b   1.000
_cell.length_c   1.000
_cell.angle_alpha   90.00
_cell.angle_beta   90.00
_cell.angle_gamma   90.00
#
_symmetry.space_group_name_H-M   'P 1'
#
loop_
_entity.id
_entity.type
_entity.pdbx_description
1 polymer ?
#
loop_
_entity_poly.entity_id
_entity_poly.type
_entity_poly.pdbx_seq_one_letter_code
_entity_poly.pdbx_strand_id
1 'polypeptide(L)'
;MVGNGDIVLPDDALAMMTETGCDAVMVGRAAIGNPGIFSLIVARLRNQPLPVTDTNQRLDLMRCYLAASIDYLGEHHACRMMRSRLGWFSKGLPFGSRFREMIKRISTEAEATAAVDRYEELLRAQKASMGCPCHYS
;
A
#
# COMPACT_ATOMS: atom_id res chain seq x y z
N MET A 1 -14.12 24.57 -2.66
CA MET A 1 -12.75 25.10 -2.64
C MET A 1 -11.83 23.93 -2.26
N VAL A 2 -10.60 23.82 -2.76
CA VAL A 2 -9.72 22.67 -2.44
C VAL A 2 -8.68 23.13 -1.42
N GLY A 3 -8.77 22.64 -0.18
CA GLY A 3 -7.79 22.90 0.87
C GLY A 3 -6.47 22.18 0.57
N ASN A 4 -5.38 22.95 0.49
CA ASN A 4 -4.04 22.43 0.27
C ASN A 4 -3.23 22.62 1.57
N GLY A 5 -3.00 21.53 2.32
CA GLY A 5 -2.18 21.58 3.53
C GLY A 5 -2.06 20.23 4.24
N ASP A 6 -0.86 19.64 4.17
CA ASP A 6 -0.27 18.68 5.12
C ASP A 6 -1.17 17.66 5.84
N ILE A 7 -2.04 16.96 5.10
CA ILE A 7 -2.76 15.80 5.62
C ILE A 7 -1.77 14.63 5.74
N VAL A 8 -1.29 14.35 6.95
CA VAL A 8 -0.38 13.25 7.25
C VAL A 8 -1.12 12.11 7.95
N LEU A 9 -2.23 12.41 8.62
CA LEU A 9 -3.10 11.48 9.34
C LEU A 9 -4.56 11.58 8.85
N PRO A 10 -5.37 10.52 9.02
CA PRO A 10 -6.80 10.52 8.66
C PRO A 10 -7.61 11.58 9.41
N ASP A 11 -7.20 11.91 10.63
CA ASP A 11 -7.82 12.95 11.45
C ASP A 11 -7.58 14.37 10.89
N ASP A 12 -6.44 14.61 10.24
CA ASP A 12 -6.14 15.90 9.60
C ASP A 12 -7.10 16.19 8.44
N ALA A 13 -7.49 15.14 7.71
CA ALA A 13 -8.48 15.25 6.64
C ALA A 13 -9.88 15.59 7.18
N LEU A 14 -10.29 14.95 8.29
CA LEU A 14 -11.57 15.21 8.94
C LEU A 14 -11.63 16.64 9.51
N ALA A 15 -10.55 17.08 10.18
CA ALA A 15 -10.42 18.43 10.72
C ALA A 15 -10.51 19.48 9.60
N MET A 16 -9.76 19.29 8.50
CA MET A 16 -9.77 20.22 7.37
C MET A 16 -11.14 20.30 6.69
N MET A 17 -11.86 19.18 6.52
CA MET A 17 -13.22 19.21 5.96
C MET A 17 -14.21 19.92 6.90
N THR A 18 -14.06 19.72 8.21
CA THR A 18 -14.94 20.34 9.22
C THR A 18 -14.71 21.84 9.33
N GLU A 19 -13.44 22.30 9.28
CA GLU A 19 -13.10 23.73 9.35
C GLU A 19 -13.43 24.50 8.08
N THR A 20 -13.24 23.89 6.91
CA THR A 20 -13.32 24.61 5.62
C THR A 20 -14.63 24.38 4.86
N GLY A 21 -15.45 23.40 5.28
CA GLY A 21 -16.67 23.02 4.58
C GLY A 21 -16.44 22.49 3.15
N CYS A 22 -15.22 22.02 2.85
CA CYS A 22 -14.88 21.54 1.51
C CYS A 22 -15.34 20.10 1.28
N ASP A 23 -15.94 19.83 0.11
CA ASP A 23 -16.40 18.49 -0.29
C ASP A 23 -15.26 17.52 -0.64
N ALA A 24 -14.04 18.03 -0.81
CA ALA A 24 -12.87 17.23 -1.19
C ALA A 24 -11.57 17.81 -0.60
N VAL A 25 -10.63 16.91 -0.27
CA VAL A 25 -9.32 17.22 0.29
C VAL A 25 -8.23 16.60 -0.57
N MET A 26 -7.21 17.38 -0.93
CA MET A 26 -6.15 16.96 -1.83
C MET A 26 -4.94 16.49 -1.03
N VAL A 27 -4.63 15.19 -1.07
CA VAL A 27 -3.50 14.61 -0.35
C VAL A 27 -2.28 14.53 -1.27
N GLY A 28 -1.37 15.49 -1.15
CA GLY A 28 -0.14 15.53 -1.94
C GLY A 28 0.97 14.63 -1.38
N ARG A 29 1.73 15.15 -0.41
CA ARG A 29 2.98 14.52 0.06
C ARG A 29 2.78 13.21 0.83
N ALA A 30 1.71 13.06 1.61
CA ALA A 30 1.47 11.83 2.38
C ALA A 30 1.03 10.64 1.51
N ALA A 31 0.37 10.89 0.38
CA ALA A 31 0.03 9.87 -0.62
C ALA A 31 1.29 9.31 -1.31
N ILE A 32 2.35 10.12 -1.41
CA ILE A 32 3.67 9.75 -1.95
C ILE A 32 4.50 8.93 -0.94
N GLY A 33 3.97 8.53 0.22
CA GLY A 33 4.67 7.62 1.14
C GLY A 33 3.77 6.52 1.71
N ASN A 34 2.46 6.75 1.65
CA ASN A 34 1.45 5.85 2.19
C ASN A 34 0.15 5.99 1.37
N PRO A 35 0.03 5.37 0.19
CA PRO A 35 -1.22 5.40 -0.59
C PRO A 35 -2.41 4.80 0.17
N GLY A 36 -2.17 3.97 1.21
CA GLY A 36 -3.20 3.51 2.13
C GLY A 36 -3.87 4.63 2.94
N ILE A 37 -3.30 5.84 2.95
CA ILE A 37 -3.90 7.01 3.58
C ILE A 37 -5.30 7.33 3.01
N PHE A 38 -5.55 7.07 1.72
CA PHE A 38 -6.87 7.30 1.15
C PHE A 38 -7.93 6.38 1.76
N SER A 39 -7.62 5.09 1.90
CA SER A 39 -8.53 4.12 2.55
C SER A 39 -8.75 4.44 4.03
N LEU A 40 -7.70 4.92 4.73
CA LEU A 40 -7.80 5.37 6.11
C LEU A 40 -8.66 6.64 6.23
N ILE A 41 -8.50 7.62 5.33
CA ILE A 41 -9.31 8.84 5.27
C ILE A 41 -10.78 8.49 4.97
N VAL A 42 -11.05 7.64 3.98
CA VAL A 42 -12.43 7.22 3.65
C VAL A 42 -13.08 6.49 4.82
N ALA A 43 -12.37 5.57 5.49
CA ALA A 43 -12.89 4.90 6.67
C ALA A 43 -13.18 5.89 7.79
N ARG A 44 -12.27 6.85 8.02
CA ARG A 44 -12.43 7.87 9.05
C ARG A 44 -13.61 8.80 8.78
N LEU A 45 -13.80 9.24 7.53
CA LEU A 45 -14.93 10.06 7.09
C LEU A 45 -16.28 9.35 7.22
N ARG A 46 -16.30 8.03 7.02
CA ARG A 46 -17.49 7.19 7.18
C ARG A 46 -17.74 6.75 8.62
N ASN A 47 -16.94 7.23 9.58
CA ASN A 47 -16.94 6.81 10.97
C ASN A 47 -16.81 5.28 11.13
N GLN A 48 -16.09 4.65 10.21
CA GLN A 48 -15.79 3.22 10.19
C GLN A 48 -14.46 2.94 10.91
N PRO A 49 -14.27 1.74 11.47
CA PRO A 49 -12.97 1.33 11.99
C PRO A 49 -11.87 1.53 10.95
N LEU A 50 -10.74 2.09 11.37
CA LEU A 50 -9.59 2.25 10.49
C LEU A 50 -9.20 0.86 9.96
N PRO A 51 -9.07 0.67 8.64
CA PRO A 51 -8.75 -0.63 8.08
C PRO A 51 -7.38 -1.07 8.61
N VAL A 52 -7.37 -2.07 9.48
CA VAL A 52 -6.18 -2.87 9.76
C VAL A 52 -5.85 -3.55 8.44
N THR A 53 -4.84 -3.06 7.74
CA THR A 53 -4.50 -3.63 6.44
C THR A 53 -3.82 -4.98 6.68
N ASP A 54 -4.63 -6.04 6.69
CA ASP A 54 -4.18 -7.42 6.72
C ASP A 54 -3.18 -7.66 5.58
N THR A 55 -2.27 -8.61 5.79
CA THR A 55 -1.22 -8.93 4.82
C THR A 55 -1.80 -9.24 3.44
N ASN A 56 -2.92 -9.97 3.38
CA ASN A 56 -3.56 -10.32 2.11
C ASN A 56 -4.12 -9.07 1.41
N GLN A 57 -4.80 -8.19 2.15
CA GLN A 57 -5.31 -6.93 1.59
C GLN A 57 -4.18 -6.03 1.08
N ARG A 58 -3.01 -6.02 1.74
CA ARG A 58 -1.84 -5.29 1.22
C ARG A 58 -1.36 -5.83 -0.11
N LEU A 59 -1.33 -7.16 -0.28
CA LEU A 59 -0.92 -7.80 -1.52
C LEU A 59 -1.92 -7.53 -2.64
N ASP A 60 -3.23 -7.58 -2.35
CA ASP A 60 -4.27 -7.24 -3.32
C ASP A 60 -4.18 -5.77 -3.75
N LEU A 61 -3.95 -4.85 -2.80
CA LEU A 61 -3.71 -3.45 -3.11
C LEU A 61 -2.48 -3.23 -3.99
N MET A 62 -1.39 -3.99 -3.77
CA MET A 62 -0.22 -3.94 -4.65
C MET A 62 -0.59 -4.33 -6.10
N ARG A 63 -1.36 -5.41 -6.28
CA ARG A 63 -1.80 -5.89 -7.60
C ARG A 63 -2.72 -4.90 -8.29
N CYS A 64 -3.74 -4.41 -7.59
CA CYS A 64 -4.66 -3.41 -8.11
C CYS A 64 -3.91 -2.12 -8.49
N TYR A 65 -2.96 -1.69 -7.67
CA TYR A 65 -2.20 -0.48 -7.95
C TYR A 65 -1.26 -0.63 -9.15
N LEU A 66 -0.63 -1.80 -9.30
CA LEU A 66 0.17 -2.14 -10.47
C LEU A 66 -0.68 -2.08 -11.75
N ALA A 67 -1.80 -2.81 -11.78
CA ALA A 67 -2.68 -2.88 -12.95
C ALA A 67 -3.23 -1.49 -13.34
N ALA A 68 -3.74 -0.73 -12.37
CA ALA A 68 -4.25 0.63 -12.62
C ALA A 68 -3.14 1.59 -13.11
N SER A 69 -1.91 1.42 -12.62
CA SER A 69 -0.79 2.25 -13.05
C SER A 69 -0.37 1.94 -14.49
N ILE A 70 -0.41 0.68 -14.89
CA ILE A 70 -0.10 0.26 -16.26
C ILE A 70 -1.16 0.79 -17.23
N ASP A 71 -2.44 0.67 -16.86
CA ASP A 71 -3.56 1.18 -17.66
C ASP A 71 -3.45 2.70 -17.89
N TYR A 72 -3.09 3.46 -16.85
CA TYR A 72 -3.05 4.92 -16.93
C TYR A 72 -1.73 5.50 -17.49
N LEU A 73 -0.58 4.90 -17.18
CA LEU A 73 0.76 5.45 -17.50
C LEU A 73 1.48 4.69 -18.61
N GLY A 74 0.99 3.53 -19.01
CA GLY A 74 1.70 2.58 -19.85
C GLY A 74 2.76 1.78 -19.07
N GLU A 75 3.01 0.55 -19.52
CA GLU A 75 3.82 -0.45 -18.82
C GLU A 75 5.20 0.08 -18.39
N HIS A 76 5.97 0.63 -19.33
CA HIS A 76 7.35 1.06 -19.06
C HIS A 76 7.44 2.14 -17.95
N HIS A 77 6.54 3.13 -17.98
CA HIS A 77 6.52 4.20 -16.97
C HIS A 77 5.96 3.69 -15.64
N ALA A 78 4.91 2.88 -15.68
CA ALA A 78 4.31 2.26 -14.52
C ALA A 78 5.32 1.38 -13.76
N CYS A 79 6.02 0.48 -14.45
CA CYS A 79 7.01 -0.42 -13.86
C CYS A 79 8.14 0.35 -13.15
N ARG A 80 8.65 1.42 -13.76
CA ARG A 80 9.69 2.26 -13.15
C ARG A 80 9.20 2.98 -11.90
N MET A 81 7.96 3.46 -11.90
CA MET A 81 7.32 4.05 -10.71
C MET A 81 7.13 2.99 -9.62
N MET A 82 6.67 1.78 -9.99
CA MET A 82 6.36 0.68 -9.07
C MET A 82 7.56 0.19 -8.26
N ARG A 83 8.79 0.33 -8.77
CA ARG A 83 10.03 -0.02 -8.04
C ARG A 83 10.12 0.65 -6.67
N SER A 84 9.65 1.89 -6.56
CA SER A 84 9.58 2.60 -5.28
C SER A 84 8.27 2.34 -4.55
N ARG A 85 7.15 2.31 -5.28
CA ARG A 85 5.81 2.29 -4.68
C ARG A 85 5.49 0.98 -3.99
N LEU A 86 5.83 -0.15 -4.61
CA LEU A 86 5.60 -1.47 -4.03
C LEU A 86 6.40 -1.63 -2.71
N GLY A 87 7.60 -1.05 -2.64
CA GLY A 87 8.46 -1.13 -1.46
C GLY A 87 7.87 -0.50 -0.19
N TRP A 88 6.88 0.38 -0.31
CA TRP A 88 6.20 0.95 0.86
C TRP A 88 5.26 -0.03 1.53
N PHE A 89 4.60 -0.90 0.75
CA PHE A 89 3.66 -1.89 1.27
C PHE A 89 4.35 -2.98 2.11
N SER A 90 5.64 -3.19 1.87
CA SER A 90 6.45 -4.15 2.63
C SER A 90 6.99 -3.60 3.96
N LYS A 91 6.66 -2.35 4.34
CA LYS A 91 7.10 -1.77 5.61
C LYS A 91 6.38 -2.44 6.79
N GLY A 92 7.16 -2.89 7.77
CA GLY A 92 6.65 -3.61 8.94
C GLY A 92 6.24 -5.06 8.65
N LEU A 93 6.46 -5.54 7.44
CA LEU A 93 6.25 -6.95 7.07
C LEU A 93 7.60 -7.69 6.99
N PRO A 94 7.61 -9.00 7.30
CA PRO A 94 8.76 -9.86 7.09
C PRO A 94 9.22 -9.88 5.62
N PHE A 95 10.49 -10.22 5.41
CA PHE A 95 11.15 -10.28 4.09
C PHE A 95 11.10 -8.99 3.25
N GLY A 96 10.77 -7.84 3.86
CA GLY A 96 10.64 -6.58 3.13
C GLY A 96 11.93 -6.11 2.45
N SER A 97 13.12 -6.43 2.99
CA SER A 97 14.40 -6.17 2.32
C SER A 97 14.52 -6.95 1.00
N ARG A 98 14.26 -8.26 1.05
CA ARG A 98 14.29 -9.15 -0.11
C ARG A 98 13.26 -8.73 -1.17
N PHE A 99 12.05 -8.34 -0.75
CA PHE A 99 11.06 -7.80 -1.67
C PHE A 99 11.52 -6.52 -2.35
N ARG A 100 12.08 -5.57 -1.57
CA ARG A 100 12.66 -4.33 -2.13
C ARG A 100 13.78 -4.59 -3.13
N GLU A 101 14.54 -5.68 -2.99
CA GLU A 101 15.54 -6.06 -3.99
C GLU A 101 14.92 -6.60 -5.27
N MET A 102 13.87 -7.44 -5.18
CA MET A 102 13.17 -7.98 -6.36
C MET A 102 12.57 -6.85 -7.21
N ILE A 103 11.90 -5.88 -6.58
CA ILE A 103 11.22 -4.79 -7.30
C ILE A 103 12.19 -3.75 -7.88
N LYS A 104 13.48 -3.73 -7.53
CA LYS A 104 14.46 -2.77 -8.11
C LYS A 104 14.66 -2.96 -9.61
N ARG A 105 14.44 -4.17 -10.12
CA ARG A 105 14.77 -4.56 -11.50
C ARG A 105 13.54 -4.73 -12.40
N ILE A 106 12.32 -4.63 -11.87
CA ILE A 106 11.10 -4.83 -12.66
C ILE A 106 11.02 -3.80 -13.80
N SER A 107 10.71 -4.30 -14.98
CA SER A 107 10.61 -3.54 -16.22
C SER A 107 9.32 -3.85 -16.97
N THR A 108 8.69 -4.99 -16.68
CA THR A 108 7.41 -5.41 -17.26
C THR A 108 6.36 -5.72 -16.19
N GLU A 109 5.10 -5.73 -16.59
CA GLU A 109 3.98 -6.14 -15.75
C GLU A 109 4.20 -7.55 -15.19
N ALA A 110 4.62 -8.47 -16.05
CA ALA A 110 4.87 -9.85 -15.68
C ALA A 110 5.94 -9.97 -14.57
N GLU A 111 7.03 -9.19 -14.67
CA GLU A 111 8.07 -9.15 -13.63
C GLU A 111 7.56 -8.56 -12.32
N ALA A 112 6.73 -7.52 -12.39
CA ALA A 112 6.14 -6.87 -11.23
C ALA A 112 5.15 -7.79 -10.50
N THR A 113 4.24 -8.44 -11.23
CA THR A 113 3.30 -9.43 -10.70
C THR A 113 4.04 -10.61 -10.08
N ALA A 114 5.04 -11.18 -10.79
CA ALA A 114 5.86 -12.26 -10.27
C ALA A 114 6.67 -11.88 -9.02
N ALA A 115 7.02 -10.59 -8.84
CA ALA A 115 7.66 -10.13 -7.61
C ALA A 115 6.67 -10.09 -6.43
N VAL A 116 5.43 -9.69 -6.66
CA VAL A 116 4.36 -9.70 -5.64
C VAL A 116 3.99 -11.13 -5.25
N ASP A 117 3.85 -12.04 -6.22
CA ASP A 117 3.51 -13.44 -5.97
C ASP A 117 4.60 -14.15 -5.16
N ARG A 118 5.87 -13.97 -5.55
CA ARG A 118 7.02 -14.48 -4.77
C ARG A 118 7.06 -13.92 -3.34
N TYR A 119 6.62 -12.68 -3.15
CA TYR A 119 6.55 -12.09 -1.82
C TYR A 119 5.44 -12.71 -0.97
N GLU A 120 4.28 -12.94 -1.57
CA GLU A 120 3.18 -13.66 -0.93
C GLU A 120 3.58 -15.06 -0.49
N GLU A 121 4.28 -15.81 -1.36
CA GLU A 121 4.80 -17.14 -1.03
C GLU A 121 5.71 -17.13 0.20
N LEU A 122 6.63 -16.15 0.30
CA LEU A 122 7.52 -16.00 1.45
C LEU A 122 6.72 -15.72 2.74
N LEU A 123 5.72 -14.85 2.66
CA LEU A 123 4.86 -14.50 3.81
C LEU A 123 4.01 -15.69 4.25
N ARG A 124 3.48 -16.48 3.30
CA ARG A 124 2.72 -17.71 3.58
C ARG A 124 3.60 -18.79 4.20
N ALA A 125 4.80 -19.02 3.67
CA ALA A 125 5.75 -20.01 4.20
C ALA A 125 6.15 -19.69 5.66
N GLN A 126 6.33 -18.41 5.99
CA GLN A 126 6.59 -18.00 7.36
C GLN A 126 5.40 -18.23 8.29
N LYS A 127 4.18 -17.87 7.88
CA LYS A 127 2.97 -18.16 8.67
C LYS A 127 2.82 -19.66 8.94
N ALA A 128 3.12 -20.51 7.96
CA ALA A 128 3.13 -21.96 8.14
C ALA A 128 4.20 -22.44 9.15
N SER A 129 5.40 -21.85 9.13
CA SER A 129 6.46 -22.16 10.10
C SER A 129 6.17 -21.70 11.53
N MET A 130 5.45 -20.58 11.71
CA MET A 130 5.02 -20.07 13.01
C MET A 130 3.77 -20.78 13.56
N GLY A 131 3.04 -21.50 12.70
CA GLY A 131 1.84 -22.26 13.08
C GLY A 131 2.10 -23.67 13.57
N CYS A 132 3.36 -24.05 13.85
CA CYS A 132 3.68 -25.35 14.45
C CYS A 132 3.57 -25.23 15.98
N PRO A 133 2.54 -25.81 16.64
CA PRO A 133 2.47 -25.86 18.09
C PRO A 133 3.41 -26.97 18.57
N CYS A 134 4.71 -26.70 18.63
CA CYS A 134 5.66 -27.57 19.31
C CYS A 134 5.79 -27.14 20.79
N HIS A 135 4.88 -27.63 21.62
CA HIS A 135 5.04 -27.78 23.07
C HIS A 135 4.20 -29.01 23.45
N TYR A 136 4.63 -30.02 24.22
CA TYR A 136 5.63 -30.09 25.28
C TYR A 136 5.90 -31.59 25.53
N SER A 137 7.15 -32.03 25.61
CA SER A 137 7.54 -33.29 26.28
C SER A 137 8.08 -32.94 27.65
#